data_AF-A0AAP6XKT9-F1
#
_entry.id   AF-A0AAP6XKT9-F1
#
_cell.length_a   1.000
_cell.length_b   1.000
_cell.length_c   1.000
_cell.angle_alpha   90.00
_cell.angle_beta   90.00
_cell.angle_gamma   90.00
#
_symmetry.space_group_name_H-M   'P 1'
#
loop_
_entity.id
_entity.type
_entity.pdbx_description
1 polymer ?
#
loop_
_entity_poly.entity_id
_entity_poly.type
_entity_poly.pdbx_seq_one_letter_code
_entity_poly.pdbx_strand_id
1 'polypeptide(L)'
;MPQLRRGLPRVPGGEPWPPLIDDPTTPTTCAPAEPVAAPATVSASSPTTGLRQGLPRTPGGEPWPPATAVAAFAGAAGAAAAPSTATPSEPDAAATSTADAADQATAPAATPANTVEVPLRRGLPRVTGGEAWPPAGTVHVPAPAEPEVAPAPAPTAAPAAATTADATPTPDPAPAAPAAPTPAAPAPVEVPAGRGVVDKRWLIPALVLVIAAFVGARWFIGTDTGADFVARYDGMQPLPDNAPVGFPAWLNWAHFFNMFLMALIVKTGIDVRREKRPAGYWTSKRNGKKISLTQWLHQTLDIAWVALGVVFYILLFATGQWVRIVPTSIDAIPNAISAGLQYLALDWPNEHGWVHYNALQELAYFTTVFIASPLAIASGFRMSTMWPKTWNGVPVAWARAVHFPTMIYFLIFMVIHVFLVATTGLRANLNAMFAAQDSTSWTGTLVFLGAVAVTALGWFLARGSFAAPLAKLTGKVTKR
;
A
#
# COMPACT_ATOMS: atom_id res chain seq x y z
N MET A 1 -2.96 5.62 -46.12
CA MET A 1 -2.32 6.43 -45.07
C MET A 1 -3.26 7.57 -44.68
N PRO A 2 -3.66 7.71 -43.41
CA PRO A 2 -4.42 8.88 -42.98
C PRO A 2 -3.51 10.11 -43.00
N GLN A 3 -3.91 11.17 -43.71
CA GLN A 3 -3.13 12.41 -43.70
C GLN A 3 -3.35 13.15 -42.38
N LEU A 4 -2.28 13.27 -41.58
CA LEU A 4 -2.24 14.11 -40.40
C LEU A 4 -2.51 15.57 -40.80
N ARG A 5 -3.56 16.17 -40.23
CA ARG A 5 -3.84 17.60 -40.41
C ARG A 5 -2.69 18.41 -39.80
N ARG A 6 -1.92 19.13 -40.62
CA ARG A 6 -0.81 19.98 -40.16
C ARG A 6 -1.38 21.20 -39.42
N GLY A 7 -0.80 21.53 -38.26
CA GLY A 7 -1.15 22.69 -37.45
C GLY A 7 -0.33 23.93 -37.83
N LEU A 8 -0.67 25.09 -37.25
CA LEU A 8 0.05 26.33 -37.51
C LEU A 8 1.56 26.22 -37.13
N PRO A 9 2.43 26.99 -37.82
CA PRO A 9 3.85 27.07 -37.49
C PRO A 9 4.09 27.50 -36.04
N ARG A 10 5.10 26.92 -35.38
CA ARG A 10 5.48 27.25 -34.00
C ARG A 10 6.27 28.57 -33.87
N VAL A 11 6.64 29.18 -34.99
CA VAL A 11 7.30 30.49 -35.09
C VAL A 11 6.73 31.28 -36.28
N PRO A 12 6.67 32.62 -36.23
CA PRO A 12 6.28 33.42 -37.39
C PRO A 12 7.18 33.13 -38.60
N GLY A 13 6.58 32.75 -39.74
CA GLY A 13 7.30 32.38 -40.97
C GLY A 13 7.87 30.96 -41.02
N GLY A 14 7.61 30.11 -40.02
CA GLY A 14 8.06 28.71 -40.02
C GLY A 14 7.18 27.76 -40.85
N GLU A 15 7.63 26.52 -41.01
CA GLU A 15 6.86 25.40 -41.60
C GLU A 15 5.72 24.92 -40.67
N PRO A 16 4.57 24.45 -41.23
CA PRO A 16 3.51 23.80 -40.47
C PRO A 16 4.00 22.50 -39.78
N TRP A 17 3.56 22.24 -38.55
CA TRP A 17 3.93 21.01 -37.82
C TRP A 17 2.91 19.89 -38.05
N PRO A 18 3.33 18.62 -38.22
CA PRO A 18 4.71 18.13 -38.34
C PRO A 18 5.34 18.43 -39.71
N PRO A 19 6.68 18.45 -39.81
CA PRO A 19 7.39 18.57 -41.08
C PRO A 19 7.18 17.35 -41.98
N LEU A 20 7.30 17.54 -43.28
CA LEU A 20 7.35 16.43 -44.24
C LEU A 20 8.67 15.66 -44.09
N ILE A 21 8.57 14.33 -44.09
CA ILE A 21 9.70 13.43 -44.28
C ILE A 21 9.62 12.95 -45.72
N ASP A 22 10.52 13.44 -46.56
CA ASP A 22 10.62 12.99 -47.95
C ASP A 22 11.34 11.63 -48.01
N ASP A 23 10.66 10.67 -48.64
CA ASP A 23 10.99 9.26 -48.95
C ASP A 23 11.99 8.43 -48.09
N PRO A 24 11.57 7.24 -47.58
CA PRO A 24 12.38 6.40 -46.69
C PRO A 24 13.31 5.41 -47.42
N THR A 25 14.13 5.87 -48.38
CA THR A 25 14.98 4.96 -49.21
C THR A 25 16.46 5.32 -49.33
N THR A 26 17.06 5.97 -48.32
CA THR A 26 18.53 6.14 -48.23
C THR A 26 19.09 5.57 -46.92
N PRO A 27 19.95 4.52 -46.97
CA PRO A 27 20.60 3.99 -45.78
C PRO A 27 21.82 4.85 -45.40
N THR A 28 21.77 5.50 -44.23
CA THR A 28 22.93 6.22 -43.68
C THR A 28 24.01 5.22 -43.24
N THR A 29 25.12 5.18 -43.96
CA THR A 29 26.30 4.38 -43.62
C THR A 29 27.01 4.90 -42.36
N CYS A 30 27.11 4.08 -41.31
CA CYS A 30 28.07 4.33 -40.23
C CYS A 30 29.50 4.01 -40.68
N ALA A 31 30.42 4.93 -40.46
CA ALA A 31 31.85 4.69 -40.56
C ALA A 31 32.39 3.96 -39.29
N PRO A 32 33.43 3.12 -39.40
CA PRO A 32 34.00 2.40 -38.26
C PRO A 32 34.88 3.29 -37.36
N ALA A 33 34.98 2.93 -36.08
CA ALA A 33 35.80 3.62 -35.09
C ALA A 33 37.23 3.06 -35.02
N GLU A 34 38.23 3.94 -34.86
CA GLU A 34 39.63 3.57 -34.59
C GLU A 34 39.87 3.26 -33.10
N PRO A 35 40.86 2.40 -32.76
CA PRO A 35 41.16 2.02 -31.37
C PRO A 35 42.19 2.95 -30.71
N VAL A 36 41.98 3.28 -29.42
CA VAL A 36 42.97 3.98 -28.59
C VAL A 36 43.27 3.20 -27.31
N ALA A 37 44.54 3.16 -26.93
CA ALA A 37 45.11 2.28 -25.91
C ALA A 37 45.01 2.81 -24.46
N ALA A 38 45.46 1.99 -23.52
CA ALA A 38 45.57 2.27 -22.09
C ALA A 38 46.78 1.51 -21.48
N PRO A 39 47.25 1.78 -20.24
CA PRO A 39 47.09 2.98 -19.40
C PRO A 39 48.44 3.56 -18.89
N ALA A 40 48.43 4.64 -18.09
CA ALA A 40 49.59 5.09 -17.31
C ALA A 40 49.22 5.70 -15.94
N THR A 41 50.17 5.62 -15.00
CA THR A 41 50.08 5.94 -13.55
C THR A 41 51.02 7.09 -13.16
N VAL A 42 50.86 7.91 -12.11
CA VAL A 42 49.81 8.08 -11.06
C VAL A 42 50.06 9.45 -10.39
N SER A 43 49.06 10.12 -9.80
CA SER A 43 49.26 11.07 -8.68
C SER A 43 47.96 11.38 -7.92
N ALA A 44 48.07 11.56 -6.61
CA ALA A 44 46.94 11.83 -5.70
C ALA A 44 46.88 13.31 -5.29
N SER A 45 45.67 13.87 -5.20
CA SER A 45 45.38 15.18 -4.63
C SER A 45 44.02 15.17 -3.92
N SER A 46 43.90 15.96 -2.86
CA SER A 46 42.78 16.00 -1.91
C SER A 46 41.40 16.33 -2.53
N PRO A 47 40.29 15.91 -1.90
CA PRO A 47 38.95 16.07 -2.49
C PRO A 47 38.45 17.52 -2.41
N THR A 48 38.37 18.18 -3.55
CA THR A 48 37.43 19.28 -3.76
C THR A 48 36.09 18.70 -4.23
N THR A 49 34.98 19.13 -3.59
CA THR A 49 33.63 18.66 -3.95
C THR A 49 33.20 19.28 -5.28
N GLY A 50 33.61 18.67 -6.39
CA GLY A 50 33.22 19.06 -7.73
C GLY A 50 31.74 18.77 -8.01
N LEU A 51 30.91 19.82 -8.02
CA LEU A 51 29.55 19.76 -8.57
C LEU A 51 29.62 19.44 -10.07
N ARG A 52 28.94 18.37 -10.51
CA ARG A 52 28.77 18.12 -11.96
C ARG A 52 27.88 19.21 -12.54
N GLN A 53 28.44 20.01 -13.46
CA GLN A 53 27.65 20.94 -14.26
C GLN A 53 26.86 20.18 -15.33
N GLY A 54 25.58 20.54 -15.47
CA GLY A 54 24.68 20.03 -16.50
C GLY A 54 24.58 20.97 -17.71
N LEU A 55 23.74 20.59 -18.68
CA LEU A 55 23.58 21.35 -19.93
C LEU A 55 23.09 22.80 -19.66
N PRO A 56 23.50 23.75 -20.51
CA PRO A 56 23.00 25.13 -20.45
C PRO A 56 21.48 25.23 -20.51
N ARG A 57 20.91 26.16 -19.74
CA ARG A 57 19.46 26.41 -19.72
C ARG A 57 18.96 27.24 -20.91
N THR A 58 19.88 27.76 -21.72
CA THR A 58 19.62 28.49 -22.97
C THR A 58 20.63 28.07 -24.04
N PRO A 59 20.28 28.05 -25.33
CA PRO A 59 21.24 27.78 -26.41
C PRO A 59 22.40 28.79 -26.36
N GLY A 60 23.64 28.29 -26.26
CA GLY A 60 24.85 29.11 -26.13
C GLY A 60 25.16 29.65 -24.73
N GLY A 61 24.38 29.32 -23.69
CA GLY A 61 24.66 29.71 -22.31
C GLY A 61 25.76 28.86 -21.63
N GLU A 62 26.17 29.27 -20.43
CA GLU A 62 27.11 28.49 -19.61
C GLU A 62 26.47 27.22 -19.00
N PRO A 63 27.26 26.15 -18.76
CA PRO A 63 26.83 24.98 -17.99
C PRO A 63 26.35 25.34 -16.57
N TRP A 64 25.23 24.74 -16.15
CA TRP A 64 24.60 25.05 -14.85
C TRP A 64 25.04 24.05 -13.76
N PRO A 65 25.43 24.48 -12.54
CA PRO A 65 25.47 25.87 -12.05
C PRO A 65 26.77 26.61 -12.46
N PRO A 66 26.73 27.95 -12.62
CA PRO A 66 27.91 28.74 -12.98
C PRO A 66 28.99 28.70 -11.89
N ALA A 67 30.26 28.81 -12.29
CA ALA A 67 31.40 28.66 -11.37
C ALA A 67 31.41 29.66 -10.20
N THR A 68 30.86 30.86 -10.41
CA THR A 68 30.72 31.92 -9.39
C THR A 68 29.75 31.55 -8.26
N ALA A 69 28.80 30.64 -8.49
CA ALA A 69 27.87 30.18 -7.44
C ALA A 69 28.59 29.41 -6.31
N VAL A 70 29.76 28.82 -6.59
CA VAL A 70 30.57 28.11 -5.59
C VAL A 70 31.25 29.08 -4.63
N ALA A 71 31.64 30.28 -5.10
CA ALA A 71 32.25 31.30 -4.25
C ALA A 71 31.27 31.88 -3.21
N ALA A 72 29.99 32.03 -3.58
CA ALA A 72 28.95 32.54 -2.68
C ALA A 72 28.69 31.61 -1.47
N PHE A 73 28.83 30.30 -1.63
CA PHE A 73 28.67 29.33 -0.54
C PHE A 73 29.89 29.24 0.39
N ALA A 74 31.09 29.54 -0.10
CA ALA A 74 32.31 29.55 0.71
C ALA A 74 32.43 30.80 1.59
N GLY A 75 31.95 31.96 1.12
CA GLY A 75 32.05 33.24 1.85
C GLY A 75 31.14 33.38 3.07
N ALA A 76 30.05 32.59 3.16
CA ALA A 76 29.05 32.71 4.22
C ALA A 76 29.43 32.02 5.55
N ALA A 77 30.52 31.26 5.59
CA ALA A 77 30.88 30.41 6.73
C ALA A 77 31.88 31.04 7.73
N GLY A 78 32.22 32.33 7.59
CA GLY A 78 33.38 32.90 8.30
C GLY A 78 33.30 34.39 8.64
N ALA A 79 32.31 34.82 9.43
CA ALA A 79 32.43 36.03 10.26
C ALA A 79 31.36 36.06 11.36
N ALA A 80 31.77 35.95 12.63
CA ALA A 80 30.93 36.27 13.78
C ALA A 80 31.46 37.54 14.45
N ALA A 81 30.69 38.63 14.41
CA ALA A 81 30.90 39.84 15.22
C ALA A 81 29.58 40.63 15.32
N ALA A 82 29.31 41.20 16.49
CA ALA A 82 28.16 42.07 16.76
C ALA A 82 28.65 43.53 17.02
N PRO A 83 27.79 44.46 17.46
CA PRO A 83 27.12 45.42 16.58
C PRO A 83 27.68 46.85 16.73
N SER A 84 27.33 47.77 15.81
CA SER A 84 27.44 49.21 16.04
C SER A 84 26.45 50.04 15.22
N THR A 85 26.04 51.16 15.80
CA THR A 85 24.98 52.08 15.39
C THR A 85 25.47 53.19 14.47
N ALA A 86 24.70 53.53 13.41
CA ALA A 86 24.74 54.86 12.80
C ALA A 86 23.45 55.17 12.00
N THR A 87 22.83 56.30 12.35
CA THR A 87 21.90 57.13 11.55
C THR A 87 22.46 58.57 11.62
N PRO A 88 22.01 59.56 10.83
CA PRO A 88 21.09 59.56 9.69
C PRO A 88 21.65 60.30 8.44
N SER A 89 20.86 60.44 7.36
CA SER A 89 20.73 61.67 6.54
C SER A 89 19.72 61.53 5.38
N GLU A 90 18.68 62.36 5.39
CA GLU A 90 17.89 62.85 4.23
C GLU A 90 18.58 64.11 3.62
N PRO A 91 18.09 64.82 2.56
CA PRO A 91 16.80 64.75 1.82
C PRO A 91 17.01 64.52 0.27
N ASP A 92 16.06 64.59 -0.68
CA ASP A 92 15.02 65.59 -0.96
C ASP A 92 14.12 65.21 -2.19
N ALA A 93 12.94 65.85 -2.31
CA ALA A 93 12.06 66.06 -3.50
C ALA A 93 11.62 64.86 -4.40
N ALA A 94 10.36 64.65 -4.83
CA ALA A 94 9.33 65.63 -5.21
C ALA A 94 7.94 65.00 -5.53
N ALA A 95 6.92 65.89 -5.59
CA ALA A 95 5.74 65.88 -6.48
C ALA A 95 4.53 64.94 -6.23
N THR A 96 3.44 65.61 -5.85
CA THR A 96 2.04 65.21 -5.64
C THR A 96 1.23 64.90 -6.92
N SER A 97 0.25 64.00 -6.84
CA SER A 97 -1.11 64.13 -7.43
C SER A 97 -2.04 63.08 -6.77
N THR A 98 -3.11 63.42 -6.03
CA THR A 98 -4.47 63.87 -6.48
C THR A 98 -5.03 63.00 -7.61
N ALA A 99 -5.78 61.93 -7.32
CA ALA A 99 -7.18 61.90 -6.85
C ALA A 99 -8.20 62.41 -7.89
N ASP A 100 -9.05 61.50 -8.38
CA ASP A 100 -10.45 61.81 -8.70
C ASP A 100 -11.33 60.56 -8.52
N ALA A 101 -12.65 60.75 -8.45
CA ALA A 101 -13.61 59.80 -7.88
C ALA A 101 -14.78 59.42 -8.80
N ALA A 102 -15.57 58.47 -8.31
CA ALA A 102 -16.95 58.15 -8.70
C ALA A 102 -17.21 57.55 -10.10
N ASP A 103 -17.64 56.29 -10.08
CA ASP A 103 -18.98 56.00 -10.62
C ASP A 103 -19.70 54.99 -9.70
N GLN A 104 -20.99 55.21 -9.43
CA GLN A 104 -21.86 54.30 -8.68
C GLN A 104 -23.20 54.21 -9.42
N ALA A 105 -23.52 53.01 -9.93
CA ALA A 105 -24.83 52.66 -10.45
C ALA A 105 -25.47 51.57 -9.58
N THR A 106 -26.76 51.71 -9.29
CA THR A 106 -27.42 51.01 -8.16
C THR A 106 -28.37 49.88 -8.59
N ALA A 107 -28.09 48.66 -8.12
CA ALA A 107 -29.01 47.52 -7.90
C ALA A 107 -29.73 46.90 -9.14
N PRO A 108 -30.24 45.65 -9.06
CA PRO A 108 -31.31 45.25 -8.13
C PRO A 108 -30.88 44.22 -7.06
N ALA A 109 -31.71 44.08 -6.02
CA ALA A 109 -31.44 43.24 -4.86
C ALA A 109 -31.53 41.73 -5.16
N ALA A 110 -30.52 40.98 -4.69
CA ALA A 110 -30.58 39.53 -4.50
C ALA A 110 -30.46 39.23 -3.00
N THR A 111 -31.15 38.18 -2.56
CA THR A 111 -31.17 37.68 -1.17
C THR A 111 -29.75 37.55 -0.59
N PRO A 112 -29.48 37.95 0.67
CA PRO A 112 -28.16 37.78 1.26
C PRO A 112 -27.84 36.29 1.41
N ALA A 113 -26.95 35.78 0.56
CA ALA A 113 -26.28 34.52 0.81
C ALA A 113 -25.40 34.71 2.06
N ASN A 114 -25.50 33.80 3.03
CA ASN A 114 -24.59 33.79 4.18
C ASN A 114 -23.16 33.55 3.67
N THR A 115 -22.35 34.59 3.60
CA THR A 115 -20.93 34.50 3.24
C THR A 115 -20.06 34.81 4.43
N VAL A 116 -19.09 33.95 4.73
CA VAL A 116 -18.11 34.19 5.79
C VAL A 116 -16.89 34.87 5.19
N GLU A 117 -16.42 35.94 5.83
CA GLU A 117 -15.17 36.62 5.47
C GLU A 117 -13.97 35.85 6.03
N VAL A 118 -13.09 35.37 5.15
CA VAL A 118 -11.92 34.57 5.55
C VAL A 118 -10.63 35.32 5.18
N PRO A 119 -9.71 35.57 6.14
CA PRO A 119 -8.43 36.21 5.86
C PRO A 119 -7.46 35.26 5.16
N LEU A 120 -6.81 35.75 4.10
CA LEU A 120 -5.83 34.97 3.34
C LEU A 120 -4.54 34.76 4.15
N ARG A 121 -4.13 33.50 4.36
CA ARG A 121 -2.81 33.18 4.93
C ARG A 121 -1.70 33.53 3.92
N ARG A 122 -0.85 34.49 4.28
CA ARG A 122 0.31 34.91 3.47
C ARG A 122 1.45 33.88 3.62
N GLY A 123 1.98 33.40 2.50
CA GLY A 123 3.17 32.57 2.39
C GLY A 123 4.41 33.38 1.98
N LEU A 124 5.53 32.69 1.73
CA LEU A 124 6.79 33.36 1.38
C LEU A 124 6.68 34.21 0.10
N PRO A 125 7.46 35.31 0.00
CA PRO A 125 7.54 36.10 -1.21
C PRO A 125 7.93 35.29 -2.45
N ARG A 126 7.31 35.60 -3.59
CA ARG A 126 7.62 34.94 -4.88
C ARG A 126 8.92 35.44 -5.52
N VAL A 127 9.50 36.51 -5.00
CA VAL A 127 10.79 37.09 -5.40
C VAL A 127 11.59 37.51 -4.17
N THR A 128 12.92 37.44 -4.24
CA THR A 128 13.82 37.84 -3.14
C THR A 128 13.65 39.33 -2.81
N GLY A 129 13.26 39.65 -1.58
CA GLY A 129 12.97 41.02 -1.13
C GLY A 129 11.56 41.52 -1.45
N GLY A 130 10.70 40.72 -2.09
CA GLY A 130 9.31 41.07 -2.33
C GLY A 130 8.39 40.87 -1.12
N GLU A 131 7.13 41.28 -1.25
CA GLU A 131 6.11 41.05 -0.23
C GLU A 131 5.63 39.59 -0.17
N ALA A 132 5.17 39.18 1.01
CA ALA A 132 4.54 37.89 1.25
C ALA A 132 3.25 37.73 0.42
N TRP A 133 3.09 36.58 -0.25
CA TRP A 133 1.99 36.33 -1.19
C TRP A 133 0.92 35.40 -0.60
N PRO A 134 -0.39 35.64 -0.79
CA PRO A 134 -0.99 36.79 -1.48
C PRO A 134 -0.84 38.12 -0.71
N PRO A 135 -1.07 39.28 -1.36
CA PRO A 135 -1.22 40.55 -0.66
C PRO A 135 -2.31 40.46 0.42
N ALA A 136 -2.24 41.32 1.43
CA ALA A 136 -3.19 41.30 2.54
C ALA A 136 -4.61 41.59 2.04
N GLY A 137 -5.53 40.66 2.28
CA GLY A 137 -6.91 40.74 1.86
C GLY A 137 -7.74 39.60 2.43
N THR A 138 -9.06 39.82 2.44
CA THR A 138 -10.07 38.83 2.83
C THR A 138 -10.84 38.38 1.59
N VAL A 139 -11.40 37.18 1.64
CA VAL A 139 -12.27 36.64 0.58
C VAL A 139 -13.55 36.14 1.22
N HIS A 140 -14.69 36.50 0.63
CA HIS A 140 -16.00 36.00 1.02
C HIS A 140 -16.26 34.64 0.38
N VAL A 141 -16.50 33.62 1.21
CA VAL A 141 -16.82 32.26 0.76
C VAL A 141 -18.26 31.93 1.20
N PRO A 142 -19.08 31.27 0.36
CA PRO A 142 -20.41 30.82 0.77
C PRO A 142 -20.33 29.90 1.99
N ALA A 143 -21.11 30.20 3.03
CA ALA A 143 -21.20 29.36 4.20
C ALA A 143 -21.83 28.00 3.82
N PRO A 144 -21.34 26.87 4.36
CA PRO A 144 -22.04 25.60 4.23
C PRO A 144 -23.44 25.71 4.82
N ALA A 145 -24.44 25.13 4.15
CA ALA A 145 -25.78 25.03 4.71
C ALA A 145 -25.75 24.17 5.99
N GLU A 146 -26.23 24.73 7.09
CA GLU A 146 -26.26 24.08 8.40
C GLU A 146 -27.29 22.93 8.37
N PRO A 147 -26.96 21.72 8.85
CA PRO A 147 -27.90 20.60 8.83
C PRO A 147 -29.02 20.84 9.84
N GLU A 148 -30.27 20.72 9.38
CA GLU A 148 -31.47 20.88 10.20
C GLU A 148 -31.48 19.85 11.36
N VAL A 149 -31.31 20.33 12.58
CA VAL A 149 -31.26 19.48 13.78
C VAL A 149 -32.67 19.04 14.16
N ALA A 150 -33.01 17.79 13.87
CA ALA A 150 -34.22 17.15 14.39
C ALA A 150 -34.22 17.15 15.94
N PRO A 151 -35.34 17.49 16.60
CA PRO A 151 -35.39 17.60 18.05
C PRO A 151 -35.23 16.23 18.73
N ALA A 152 -34.37 16.19 19.75
CA ALA A 152 -34.12 14.98 20.53
C ALA A 152 -35.32 14.61 21.44
N PRO A 153 -35.67 13.31 21.56
CA PRO A 153 -36.69 12.87 22.52
C PRO A 153 -36.19 12.98 23.97
N ALA A 154 -37.11 13.35 24.87
CA ALA A 154 -36.83 13.60 26.28
C ALA A 154 -36.39 12.34 27.06
N PRO A 155 -35.56 12.48 28.12
CA PRO A 155 -35.11 11.34 28.92
C PRO A 155 -36.24 10.76 29.76
N THR A 156 -36.50 9.47 29.62
CA THR A 156 -37.44 8.73 30.49
C THR A 156 -36.74 8.39 31.82
N ALA A 157 -37.34 8.80 32.93
CA ALA A 157 -36.81 8.55 34.27
C ALA A 157 -36.87 7.07 34.67
N ALA A 158 -35.83 6.58 35.35
CA ALA A 158 -35.86 5.30 36.02
C ALA A 158 -36.70 5.40 37.32
N PRO A 159 -37.59 4.44 37.62
CA PRO A 159 -38.30 4.42 38.89
C PRO A 159 -37.35 4.01 40.03
N ALA A 160 -37.33 4.81 41.09
CA ALA A 160 -36.60 4.50 42.32
C ALA A 160 -37.30 3.41 43.15
N ALA A 161 -36.56 2.85 44.11
CA ALA A 161 -36.98 1.73 44.94
C ALA A 161 -38.23 2.03 45.80
N ALA A 162 -39.08 1.02 45.97
CA ALA A 162 -40.04 0.94 47.06
C ALA A 162 -39.52 -0.03 48.13
N THR A 163 -39.44 0.44 49.37
CA THR A 163 -38.94 -0.30 50.52
C THR A 163 -40.09 -1.01 51.24
N THR A 164 -40.00 -2.32 51.42
CA THR A 164 -40.75 -3.05 52.46
C THR A 164 -39.82 -4.04 53.13
N ALA A 165 -39.52 -3.81 54.41
CA ALA A 165 -39.01 -4.83 55.31
C ALA A 165 -40.20 -5.66 55.83
N ASP A 166 -40.03 -6.97 56.05
CA ASP A 166 -40.09 -7.51 57.42
C ASP A 166 -39.51 -8.94 57.54
N ALA A 167 -39.17 -9.29 58.78
CA ALA A 167 -39.17 -10.62 59.42
C ALA A 167 -38.61 -11.87 58.69
N THR A 168 -37.39 -12.26 59.09
CA THR A 168 -37.01 -13.68 59.23
C THR A 168 -37.74 -14.33 60.40
N PRO A 169 -38.18 -15.59 60.22
CA PRO A 169 -38.00 -16.59 61.28
C PRO A 169 -37.37 -17.89 60.74
N THR A 170 -36.43 -18.44 61.52
CA THR A 170 -35.83 -19.77 61.32
C THR A 170 -36.81 -20.87 61.78
N PRO A 171 -36.87 -22.00 61.08
CA PRO A 171 -36.95 -23.30 61.76
C PRO A 171 -35.91 -24.32 61.29
N ASP A 172 -35.71 -25.33 62.15
CA ASP A 172 -34.71 -26.40 62.10
C ASP A 172 -34.94 -27.49 61.00
N PRO A 173 -34.00 -28.45 60.78
CA PRO A 173 -33.82 -29.12 59.49
C PRO A 173 -34.48 -30.51 59.30
N ALA A 174 -34.34 -31.01 58.05
CA ALA A 174 -34.58 -32.37 57.52
C ALA A 174 -36.01 -32.71 57.05
N PRO A 175 -36.20 -33.70 56.13
CA PRO A 175 -35.22 -34.58 55.48
C PRO A 175 -35.14 -34.44 53.94
N ALA A 176 -34.25 -35.22 53.31
CA ALA A 176 -33.94 -35.16 51.88
C ALA A 176 -35.09 -35.67 50.97
N ALA A 177 -35.26 -34.99 49.82
CA ALA A 177 -36.10 -35.39 48.69
C ALA A 177 -35.24 -35.45 47.41
N PRO A 178 -35.61 -36.27 46.40
CA PRO A 178 -34.65 -36.80 45.42
C PRO A 178 -34.18 -35.79 44.37
N ALA A 179 -32.99 -36.05 43.82
CA ALA A 179 -32.35 -35.22 42.80
C ALA A 179 -33.24 -35.05 41.54
N ALA A 180 -33.48 -33.80 41.16
CA ALA A 180 -34.03 -33.48 39.85
C ALA A 180 -33.06 -33.91 38.73
N PRO A 181 -33.55 -34.41 37.58
CA PRO A 181 -32.68 -34.87 36.51
C PRO A 181 -31.86 -33.72 35.93
N THR A 182 -30.55 -33.93 35.83
CA THR A 182 -29.61 -33.00 35.18
C THR A 182 -30.10 -32.67 33.76
N PRO A 183 -30.25 -31.39 33.38
CA PRO A 183 -30.53 -31.02 32.00
C PRO A 183 -29.44 -31.59 31.10
N ALA A 184 -29.85 -32.42 30.13
CA ALA A 184 -28.92 -33.06 29.21
C ALA A 184 -28.09 -32.00 28.49
N ALA A 185 -26.76 -32.18 28.49
CA ALA A 185 -25.87 -31.28 27.77
C ALA A 185 -26.31 -31.23 26.29
N PRO A 186 -26.40 -30.04 25.68
CA PRO A 186 -26.81 -29.93 24.28
C PRO A 186 -25.86 -30.75 23.42
N ALA A 187 -26.43 -31.63 22.59
CA ALA A 187 -25.65 -32.50 21.72
C ALA A 187 -24.67 -31.68 20.87
N PRO A 188 -23.46 -32.19 20.57
CA PRO A 188 -22.54 -31.48 19.71
C PRO A 188 -23.22 -31.19 18.38
N VAL A 189 -23.34 -29.90 18.02
CA VAL A 189 -23.74 -29.52 16.67
C VAL A 189 -22.62 -30.00 15.74
N GLU A 190 -22.85 -31.12 15.07
CA GLU A 190 -21.98 -31.62 14.03
C GLU A 190 -21.99 -30.63 12.87
N VAL A 191 -21.08 -29.65 12.91
CA VAL A 191 -20.76 -28.85 11.74
C VAL A 191 -20.25 -29.83 10.69
N PRO A 192 -20.99 -30.07 9.59
CA PRO A 192 -20.62 -31.10 8.63
C PRO A 192 -19.22 -30.78 8.11
N ALA A 193 -18.31 -31.74 8.24
CA ALA A 193 -16.92 -31.56 7.85
C ALA A 193 -16.84 -31.38 6.33
N GLY A 194 -16.94 -30.12 5.89
CA GLY A 194 -17.04 -29.72 4.50
C GLY A 194 -15.98 -30.40 3.65
N ARG A 195 -16.42 -31.41 2.89
CA ARG A 195 -15.62 -32.17 1.95
C ARG A 195 -15.39 -31.26 0.74
N GLY A 196 -14.42 -30.36 0.88
CA GLY A 196 -14.05 -29.32 -0.09
C GLY A 196 -13.44 -29.87 -1.38
N VAL A 197 -14.21 -30.72 -2.07
CA VAL A 197 -14.07 -30.98 -3.49
C VAL A 197 -15.02 -29.98 -4.14
N VAL A 198 -14.49 -29.07 -4.95
CA VAL A 198 -15.34 -28.24 -5.82
C VAL A 198 -16.14 -29.21 -6.68
N ASP A 199 -17.45 -29.23 -6.50
CA ASP A 199 -18.30 -30.17 -7.21
C ASP A 199 -18.16 -29.87 -8.71
N LYS A 200 -17.77 -30.89 -9.49
CA LYS A 200 -17.41 -30.73 -10.91
C LYS A 200 -18.54 -30.11 -11.73
N ARG A 201 -19.80 -30.22 -11.27
CA ARG A 201 -20.96 -29.55 -11.89
C ARG A 201 -20.83 -28.03 -11.97
N TRP A 202 -20.03 -27.40 -11.08
CA TRP A 202 -19.79 -25.95 -11.08
C TRP A 202 -18.65 -25.50 -11.99
N LEU A 203 -17.83 -26.42 -12.53
CA LEU A 203 -16.70 -26.03 -13.40
C LEU A 203 -17.17 -25.45 -14.73
N ILE A 204 -18.22 -26.03 -15.33
CA ILE A 204 -18.81 -25.54 -16.58
C ILE A 204 -19.43 -24.14 -16.40
N PRO A 205 -20.36 -23.89 -15.45
CA PRO A 205 -20.92 -22.55 -15.28
C PRO A 205 -19.88 -21.51 -14.83
N ALA A 206 -18.85 -21.90 -14.05
CA ALA A 206 -17.74 -20.99 -13.74
C ALA A 206 -16.93 -20.61 -15.00
N LEU A 207 -16.63 -21.58 -15.87
CA LEU A 207 -15.96 -21.32 -17.15
C LEU A 207 -16.82 -20.44 -18.07
N VAL A 208 -18.12 -20.71 -18.18
CA VAL A 208 -19.06 -19.89 -18.95
C VAL A 208 -19.12 -18.46 -18.41
N LEU A 209 -19.13 -18.27 -17.09
CA LEU A 209 -19.09 -16.95 -16.46
C LEU A 209 -17.78 -16.20 -16.75
N VAL A 210 -16.63 -16.88 -16.72
CA VAL A 210 -15.34 -16.27 -17.09
C VAL A 210 -15.29 -15.88 -18.57
N ILE A 211 -15.81 -16.74 -19.47
CA ILE A 211 -15.91 -16.42 -20.89
C ILE A 211 -16.87 -15.24 -21.13
N ALA A 212 -18.02 -15.22 -20.45
CA ALA A 212 -18.97 -14.10 -20.53
C ALA A 212 -18.36 -12.79 -20.01
N ALA A 213 -17.58 -12.83 -18.93
CA ALA A 213 -16.86 -11.67 -18.42
C ALA A 213 -15.78 -11.17 -19.39
N PHE A 214 -15.02 -12.07 -20.01
CA PHE A 214 -14.04 -11.73 -21.06
C PHE A 214 -14.73 -11.08 -22.28
N VAL A 215 -15.77 -11.70 -22.82
CA VAL A 215 -16.52 -11.17 -23.98
C VAL A 215 -17.17 -9.83 -23.63
N GLY A 216 -17.77 -9.71 -22.44
CA GLY A 216 -18.38 -8.47 -21.95
C GLY A 216 -17.37 -7.33 -21.79
N ALA A 217 -16.19 -7.61 -21.23
CA ALA A 217 -15.12 -6.62 -21.09
C ALA A 217 -14.55 -6.19 -22.45
N ARG A 218 -14.26 -7.14 -23.35
CA ARG A 218 -13.82 -6.84 -24.73
C ARG A 218 -14.86 -6.04 -25.52
N TRP A 219 -16.14 -6.37 -25.38
CA TRP A 219 -17.23 -5.61 -26.00
C TRP A 219 -17.34 -4.20 -25.42
N PHE A 220 -17.33 -4.04 -24.09
CA PHE A 220 -17.47 -2.76 -23.42
C PHE A 220 -16.32 -1.80 -23.78
N ILE A 221 -15.05 -2.25 -23.69
CA ILE A 221 -13.88 -1.44 -24.07
C ILE A 221 -13.91 -1.06 -25.56
N GLY A 222 -14.51 -1.89 -26.41
CA GLY A 222 -14.73 -1.60 -27.84
C GLY A 222 -15.84 -0.58 -28.13
N THR A 223 -16.56 -0.06 -27.12
CA THR A 223 -17.52 1.05 -27.28
C THR A 223 -16.86 2.38 -26.97
N ASP A 224 -17.36 3.48 -27.56
CA ASP A 224 -16.87 4.84 -27.26
C ASP A 224 -16.90 5.15 -25.75
N THR A 225 -17.95 4.72 -25.04
CA THR A 225 -18.06 4.90 -23.58
C THR A 225 -17.02 4.13 -22.78
N GLY A 226 -16.68 2.90 -23.18
CA GLY A 226 -15.64 2.11 -22.54
C GLY A 226 -14.25 2.63 -22.86
N ALA A 227 -14.01 3.03 -24.10
CA ALA A 227 -12.77 3.69 -24.52
C ALA A 227 -12.55 5.01 -23.77
N ASP A 228 -13.56 5.88 -23.67
CA ASP A 228 -13.52 7.14 -22.89
C ASP A 228 -13.32 6.88 -21.39
N PHE A 229 -13.87 5.79 -20.85
CA PHE A 229 -13.67 5.41 -19.46
C PHE A 229 -12.21 4.99 -19.20
N VAL A 230 -11.64 4.13 -20.03
CA VAL A 230 -10.23 3.70 -19.95
C VAL A 230 -9.27 4.85 -20.26
N ALA A 231 -9.62 5.78 -21.15
CA ALA A 231 -8.82 6.97 -21.42
C ALA A 231 -8.83 7.99 -20.26
N ARG A 232 -9.92 8.06 -19.49
CA ARG A 232 -10.02 8.89 -18.27
C ARG A 232 -9.36 8.25 -17.06
N TYR A 233 -9.44 6.93 -16.97
CA TYR A 233 -8.90 6.10 -15.90
C TYR A 233 -8.02 5.03 -16.54
N ASP A 234 -6.76 5.34 -16.80
CA ASP A 234 -5.80 4.46 -17.48
C ASP A 234 -5.47 3.18 -16.68
N GLY A 235 -5.88 3.12 -15.40
CA GLY A 235 -5.64 2.01 -14.50
C GLY A 235 -4.45 2.23 -13.57
N MET A 236 -3.74 3.35 -13.72
CA MET A 236 -2.59 3.71 -12.90
C MET A 236 -3.03 4.00 -11.46
N GLN A 237 -2.16 3.68 -10.51
CA GLN A 237 -2.33 4.10 -9.14
C GLN A 237 -2.07 5.62 -9.02
N PRO A 238 -2.96 6.41 -8.37
CA PRO A 238 -2.73 7.84 -8.13
C PRO A 238 -1.80 8.06 -6.92
N LEU A 239 -0.48 8.04 -7.16
CA LEU A 239 0.53 8.34 -6.13
C LEU A 239 0.78 9.86 -5.99
N PRO A 240 1.16 10.35 -4.80
CA PRO A 240 1.65 11.71 -4.64
C PRO A 240 3.07 11.88 -5.22
N ASP A 241 3.42 13.10 -5.64
CA ASP A 241 4.70 13.45 -6.29
C ASP A 241 5.96 13.04 -5.50
N ASN A 242 5.86 12.92 -4.18
CA ASN A 242 6.95 12.55 -3.27
C ASN A 242 7.03 11.04 -2.98
N ALA A 243 6.25 10.20 -3.67
CA ALA A 243 6.24 8.77 -3.42
C ALA A 243 7.60 8.13 -3.78
N PRO A 244 8.08 7.17 -2.96
CA PRO A 244 9.37 6.54 -3.20
C PRO A 244 9.30 5.60 -4.41
N VAL A 245 10.24 5.79 -5.34
CA VAL A 245 10.42 4.95 -6.53
C VAL A 245 11.37 3.79 -6.22
N GLY A 246 11.06 2.63 -6.80
CA GLY A 246 11.86 1.42 -6.67
C GLY A 246 11.71 0.69 -5.35
N PHE A 247 12.38 -0.45 -5.27
CA PHE A 247 12.27 -1.36 -4.14
C PHE A 247 13.54 -1.36 -3.28
N PRO A 248 13.47 -0.91 -2.01
CA PRO A 248 14.61 -0.96 -1.12
C PRO A 248 14.88 -2.42 -0.73
N ALA A 249 16.15 -2.79 -0.56
CA ALA A 249 16.58 -4.17 -0.31
C ALA A 249 15.86 -4.86 0.87
N TRP A 250 15.32 -4.09 1.83
CA TRP A 250 14.52 -4.65 2.92
C TRP A 250 13.19 -5.26 2.45
N LEU A 251 12.56 -4.67 1.45
CA LEU A 251 11.31 -5.15 0.88
C LEU A 251 11.53 -6.45 0.11
N ASN A 252 12.68 -6.57 -0.58
CA ASN A 252 13.10 -7.78 -1.28
C ASN A 252 13.30 -8.98 -0.32
N TRP A 253 14.07 -8.81 0.76
CA TRP A 253 14.22 -9.91 1.72
C TRP A 253 12.93 -10.18 2.50
N ALA A 254 12.14 -9.14 2.82
CA ALA A 254 10.85 -9.34 3.49
C ALA A 254 9.88 -10.13 2.61
N HIS A 255 9.84 -9.85 1.31
CA HIS A 255 9.09 -10.63 0.33
C HIS A 255 9.53 -12.10 0.30
N PHE A 256 10.85 -12.37 0.23
CA PHE A 256 11.37 -13.73 0.28
C PHE A 256 10.99 -14.47 1.57
N PHE A 257 11.21 -13.89 2.74
CA PHE A 257 10.86 -14.54 4.01
C PHE A 257 9.35 -14.70 4.16
N ASN A 258 8.54 -13.78 3.63
CA ASN A 258 7.07 -13.93 3.61
C ASN A 258 6.64 -15.09 2.70
N MET A 259 7.19 -15.20 1.49
CA MET A 259 6.96 -16.33 0.58
C MET A 259 7.34 -17.66 1.23
N PHE A 260 8.52 -17.72 1.86
CA PHE A 260 9.02 -18.89 2.59
C PHE A 260 8.07 -19.27 3.74
N LEU A 261 7.77 -18.33 4.64
CA LEU A 261 6.92 -18.59 5.80
C LEU A 261 5.50 -18.97 5.38
N MET A 262 4.91 -18.28 4.39
CA MET A 262 3.56 -18.57 3.90
C MET A 262 3.45 -19.99 3.32
N ALA A 263 4.44 -20.44 2.55
CA ALA A 263 4.46 -21.82 2.03
C ALA A 263 4.48 -22.87 3.16
N LEU A 264 5.20 -22.61 4.24
CA LEU A 264 5.29 -23.49 5.41
C LEU A 264 4.05 -23.41 6.32
N ILE A 265 3.47 -22.21 6.49
CA ILE A 265 2.22 -21.97 7.26
C ILE A 265 1.04 -22.65 6.57
N VAL A 266 0.85 -22.42 5.27
CA VAL A 266 -0.19 -23.07 4.45
C VAL A 266 -0.07 -24.60 4.55
N LYS A 267 1.13 -25.15 4.36
CA LYS A 267 1.38 -26.58 4.49
C LYS A 267 0.96 -27.10 5.87
N THR A 268 1.48 -26.48 6.93
CA THR A 268 1.25 -26.94 8.30
C THR A 268 -0.20 -26.75 8.76
N GLY A 269 -0.91 -25.71 8.29
CA GLY A 269 -2.33 -25.52 8.55
C GLY A 269 -3.20 -26.57 7.86
N ILE A 270 -2.87 -26.95 6.62
CA ILE A 270 -3.50 -28.07 5.91
C ILE A 270 -3.22 -29.39 6.64
N ASP A 271 -1.98 -29.62 7.10
CA ASP A 271 -1.60 -30.80 7.85
C ASP A 271 -2.38 -30.88 9.19
N VAL A 272 -2.45 -29.79 9.97
CA VAL A 272 -3.26 -29.72 11.20
C VAL A 272 -4.73 -30.07 10.95
N ARG A 273 -5.32 -29.63 9.84
CA ARG A 273 -6.72 -29.96 9.47
C ARG A 273 -6.91 -31.41 9.00
N ARG A 274 -5.85 -32.09 8.55
CA ARG A 274 -5.89 -33.47 8.03
C ARG A 274 -5.34 -34.52 9.01
N GLU A 275 -4.58 -34.11 10.02
CA GLU A 275 -3.90 -34.97 10.99
C GLU A 275 -4.89 -35.67 11.92
N LYS A 276 -5.25 -36.92 11.59
CA LYS A 276 -6.09 -37.78 12.45
C LYS A 276 -5.33 -38.42 13.63
N ARG A 277 -4.01 -38.58 13.49
CA ARG A 277 -3.14 -39.28 14.45
C ARG A 277 -1.77 -38.59 14.51
N PRO A 278 -1.56 -37.67 15.48
CA PRO A 278 -0.28 -37.01 15.66
C PRO A 278 0.89 -37.97 15.84
N ALA A 279 2.02 -37.67 15.18
CA ALA A 279 3.28 -38.41 15.36
C ALA A 279 3.91 -38.20 16.75
N GLY A 280 3.49 -37.16 17.46
CA GLY A 280 3.90 -36.87 18.83
C GLY A 280 3.25 -35.58 19.32
N TYR A 281 3.40 -35.33 20.62
CA TYR A 281 2.83 -34.19 21.33
C TYR A 281 3.90 -33.35 21.99
N TRP A 282 3.65 -32.05 22.05
CA TRP A 282 4.40 -31.08 22.82
C TRP A 282 3.54 -30.52 23.95
N THR A 283 4.12 -30.43 25.15
CA THR A 283 3.51 -29.79 26.32
C THR A 283 4.33 -28.57 26.72
N SER A 284 3.68 -27.39 26.78
CA SER A 284 4.33 -26.13 27.12
C SER A 284 4.94 -26.12 28.51
N LYS A 285 6.19 -25.65 28.65
CA LYS A 285 6.80 -25.33 29.96
C LYS A 285 6.06 -24.20 30.69
N ARG A 286 5.46 -23.24 29.96
CA ARG A 286 4.88 -22.01 30.53
C ARG A 286 3.48 -22.19 31.08
N ASN A 287 2.64 -22.99 30.44
CA ASN A 287 1.20 -23.08 30.78
C ASN A 287 0.61 -24.49 30.77
N GLY A 288 1.44 -25.54 30.62
CA GLY A 288 1.02 -26.94 30.64
C GLY A 288 0.10 -27.39 29.51
N LYS A 289 -0.28 -26.51 28.55
CA LYS A 289 -1.13 -26.90 27.41
C LYS A 289 -0.38 -27.91 26.53
N LYS A 290 -1.08 -28.99 26.14
CA LYS A 290 -0.58 -30.06 25.27
C LYS A 290 -1.23 -29.96 23.89
N ILE A 291 -0.41 -29.98 22.83
CA ILE A 291 -0.83 -29.92 21.41
C ILE A 291 0.00 -30.91 20.57
N SER A 292 -0.38 -31.15 19.31
CA SER A 292 0.45 -31.95 18.40
C SER A 292 1.74 -31.21 18.02
N LEU A 293 2.78 -31.96 17.64
CA LEU A 293 4.01 -31.36 17.10
C LEU A 293 3.76 -30.56 15.81
N THR A 294 2.77 -30.97 15.01
CA THR A 294 2.34 -30.27 13.80
C THR A 294 1.67 -28.94 14.13
N GLN A 295 0.78 -28.91 15.13
CA GLN A 295 0.17 -27.66 15.62
C GLN A 295 1.20 -26.75 16.30
N TRP A 296 2.19 -27.30 17.01
CA TRP A 296 3.30 -26.52 17.57
C TRP A 296 4.11 -25.84 16.46
N LEU A 297 4.46 -26.60 15.42
CA LEU A 297 5.23 -26.07 14.28
C LEU A 297 4.48 -24.94 13.57
N HIS A 298 3.18 -25.12 13.28
CA HIS A 298 2.33 -24.08 12.71
C HIS A 298 2.37 -22.82 13.58
N GLN A 299 2.10 -22.96 14.88
CA GLN A 299 2.10 -21.84 15.82
C GLN A 299 3.45 -21.10 15.89
N THR A 300 4.57 -21.81 15.79
CA THR A 300 5.91 -21.19 15.78
C THR A 300 6.20 -20.46 14.47
N LEU A 301 5.74 -20.99 13.33
CA LEU A 301 5.82 -20.29 12.04
C LEU A 301 4.95 -19.02 12.03
N ASP A 302 3.75 -19.08 12.59
CA ASP A 302 2.86 -17.91 12.74
C ASP A 302 3.53 -16.80 13.56
N ILE A 303 4.22 -17.16 14.66
CA ILE A 303 4.95 -16.19 15.49
C ILE A 303 6.12 -15.56 14.70
N ALA A 304 6.87 -16.36 13.92
CA ALA A 304 7.93 -15.84 13.07
C ALA A 304 7.39 -14.92 11.96
N TRP A 305 6.21 -15.24 11.40
CA TRP A 305 5.54 -14.43 10.39
C TRP A 305 4.95 -13.13 10.96
N VAL A 306 4.39 -13.17 12.17
CA VAL A 306 3.99 -11.95 12.89
C VAL A 306 5.20 -11.07 13.20
N ALA A 307 6.33 -11.65 13.62
CA ALA A 307 7.56 -10.89 13.86
C ALA A 307 8.09 -10.23 12.58
N LEU A 308 8.11 -10.97 11.46
CA LEU A 308 8.41 -10.41 10.14
C LEU A 308 7.43 -9.29 9.76
N GLY A 309 6.14 -9.49 10.01
CA GLY A 309 5.09 -8.49 9.77
C GLY A 309 5.29 -7.21 10.59
N VAL A 310 5.69 -7.30 11.85
CA VAL A 310 6.02 -6.13 12.68
C VAL A 310 7.21 -5.36 12.10
N VAL A 311 8.29 -6.06 11.71
CA VAL A 311 9.46 -5.41 11.08
C VAL A 311 9.08 -4.79 9.73
N PHE A 312 8.28 -5.48 8.92
CA PHE A 312 7.73 -4.98 7.66
C PHE A 312 6.92 -3.70 7.88
N TYR A 313 5.98 -3.68 8.83
CA TYR A 313 5.18 -2.49 9.16
C TYR A 313 6.06 -1.30 9.58
N ILE A 314 7.03 -1.53 10.48
CA ILE A 314 7.96 -0.48 10.91
C ILE A 314 8.71 0.11 9.71
N LEU A 315 9.28 -0.72 8.85
CA LEU A 315 10.06 -0.26 7.68
C LEU A 315 9.18 0.38 6.60
N LEU A 316 7.98 -0.17 6.37
CA LEU A 316 7.00 0.34 5.42
C LEU A 316 6.59 1.79 5.74
N PHE A 317 6.29 2.07 7.01
CA PHE A 317 5.95 3.42 7.45
C PHE A 317 7.19 4.33 7.57
N ALA A 318 8.30 3.85 8.14
CA ALA A 318 9.52 4.64 8.32
C ALA A 318 10.21 5.06 7.01
N THR A 319 10.02 4.31 5.92
CA THR A 319 10.61 4.62 4.60
C THR A 319 9.62 5.23 3.61
N GLY A 320 8.39 5.55 4.04
CA GLY A 320 7.34 6.12 3.17
C GLY A 320 6.75 5.14 2.14
N GLN A 321 7.25 3.90 2.06
CA GLN A 321 6.82 2.87 1.11
C GLN A 321 5.34 2.47 1.26
N TRP A 322 4.70 2.81 2.38
CA TRP A 322 3.26 2.61 2.61
C TRP A 322 2.37 3.25 1.52
N VAL A 323 2.76 4.40 0.95
CA VAL A 323 1.95 5.10 -0.08
C VAL A 323 1.79 4.29 -1.37
N ARG A 324 2.61 3.26 -1.58
CA ARG A 324 2.51 2.36 -2.73
C ARG A 324 1.44 1.29 -2.56
N ILE A 325 0.92 1.06 -1.34
CA ILE A 325 -0.03 -0.03 -1.05
C ILE A 325 -1.21 0.40 -0.17
N VAL A 326 -1.44 1.71 -0.04
CA VAL A 326 -2.55 2.30 0.70
C VAL A 326 -3.16 3.40 -0.18
N PRO A 327 -4.44 3.28 -0.61
CA PRO A 327 -5.09 4.26 -1.47
C PRO A 327 -5.01 5.68 -0.91
N THR A 328 -4.33 6.57 -1.64
CA THR A 328 -4.19 8.00 -1.31
C THR A 328 -5.20 8.90 -2.03
N SER A 329 -5.90 8.40 -3.05
CA SER A 329 -7.04 9.06 -3.69
C SER A 329 -8.22 8.09 -3.86
N ILE A 330 -9.44 8.64 -3.91
CA ILE A 330 -10.65 7.91 -4.28
C ILE A 330 -10.59 7.41 -5.74
N ASP A 331 -9.79 8.06 -6.59
CA ASP A 331 -9.57 7.67 -8.00
C ASP A 331 -8.91 6.31 -8.17
N ALA A 332 -8.33 5.74 -7.10
CA ALA A 332 -7.88 4.35 -7.09
C ALA A 332 -9.02 3.36 -7.41
N ILE A 333 -10.28 3.68 -7.03
CA ILE A 333 -11.43 2.80 -7.30
C ILE A 333 -11.76 2.72 -8.80
N PRO A 334 -12.06 3.83 -9.53
CA PRO A 334 -12.32 3.75 -10.97
C PRO A 334 -11.10 3.27 -11.77
N ASN A 335 -9.87 3.60 -11.37
CA ASN A 335 -8.67 3.02 -12.00
C ASN A 335 -8.57 1.51 -11.76
N ALA A 336 -8.88 0.99 -10.57
CA ALA A 336 -8.89 -0.45 -10.32
C ALA A 336 -9.97 -1.18 -11.13
N ILE A 337 -11.13 -0.54 -11.35
CA ILE A 337 -12.18 -1.05 -12.24
C ILE A 337 -11.67 -1.07 -13.69
N SER A 338 -11.01 -0.01 -14.16
CA SER A 338 -10.40 0.04 -15.49
C SER A 338 -9.33 -1.04 -15.69
N ALA A 339 -8.37 -1.16 -14.79
CA ALA A 339 -7.35 -2.22 -14.83
C ALA A 339 -7.98 -3.62 -14.78
N GLY A 340 -9.06 -3.80 -14.01
CA GLY A 340 -9.84 -5.04 -13.97
C GLY A 340 -10.53 -5.37 -15.29
N LEU A 341 -11.12 -4.38 -15.96
CA LEU A 341 -11.71 -4.54 -17.29
C LEU A 341 -10.65 -4.84 -18.35
N GLN A 342 -9.50 -4.16 -18.31
CA GLN A 342 -8.34 -4.40 -19.17
C GLN A 342 -7.84 -5.85 -19.04
N TYR A 343 -7.54 -6.30 -17.81
CA TYR A 343 -7.18 -7.71 -17.56
C TYR A 343 -8.25 -8.70 -17.99
N LEU A 344 -9.54 -8.44 -17.69
CA LEU A 344 -10.65 -9.30 -18.13
C LEU A 344 -10.76 -9.36 -19.64
N ALA A 345 -10.47 -8.26 -20.34
CA ALA A 345 -10.43 -8.20 -21.79
C ALA A 345 -9.20 -8.92 -22.38
N LEU A 346 -8.20 -9.32 -21.58
CA LEU A 346 -6.87 -9.75 -22.06
C LEU A 346 -6.17 -8.65 -22.87
N ASP A 347 -6.33 -7.40 -22.44
CA ASP A 347 -5.57 -6.24 -22.89
C ASP A 347 -4.81 -5.72 -21.66
N TRP A 348 -3.48 -5.91 -21.61
CA TRP A 348 -2.77 -5.72 -20.35
C TRP A 348 -2.62 -4.23 -20.03
N PRO A 349 -3.01 -3.77 -18.82
CA PRO A 349 -2.78 -2.39 -18.41
C PRO A 349 -1.28 -2.10 -18.36
N ASN A 350 -0.90 -0.82 -18.30
CA ASN A 350 0.51 -0.47 -18.24
C ASN A 350 1.13 -0.89 -16.89
N GLU A 351 2.10 -1.80 -16.92
CA GLU A 351 2.72 -2.41 -15.74
C GLU A 351 4.13 -1.87 -15.53
N HIS A 352 4.30 -0.94 -14.58
CA HIS A 352 5.61 -0.40 -14.21
C HIS A 352 5.86 -0.50 -12.71
N GLY A 353 5.75 -1.73 -12.17
CA GLY A 353 5.85 -2.06 -10.74
C GLY A 353 6.99 -1.37 -9.97
N TRP A 354 8.12 -1.08 -10.62
CA TRP A 354 9.23 -0.30 -10.05
C TRP A 354 8.82 1.13 -9.67
N VAL A 355 8.07 1.83 -10.52
CA VAL A 355 7.62 3.22 -10.30
C VAL A 355 6.31 3.28 -9.53
N HIS A 356 5.33 2.46 -9.89
CA HIS A 356 4.00 2.39 -9.27
C HIS A 356 3.38 1.01 -9.53
N TYR A 357 2.32 0.64 -8.80
CA TYR A 357 1.48 -0.47 -9.23
C TYR A 357 0.31 0.06 -10.07
N ASN A 358 -0.44 -0.82 -10.74
CA ASN A 358 -1.79 -0.45 -11.16
C ASN A 358 -2.72 -0.41 -9.94
N ALA A 359 -3.83 0.33 -10.03
CA ALA A 359 -4.71 0.53 -8.88
C ALA A 359 -5.42 -0.75 -8.40
N LEU A 360 -5.62 -1.75 -9.27
CA LEU A 360 -6.18 -3.05 -8.86
C LEU A 360 -5.18 -3.84 -8.01
N GLN A 361 -3.90 -3.81 -8.38
CA GLN A 361 -2.82 -4.37 -7.58
C GLN A 361 -2.69 -3.64 -6.24
N GLU A 362 -2.75 -2.31 -6.21
CA GLU A 362 -2.78 -1.53 -4.96
C GLU A 362 -3.89 -2.03 -4.03
N LEU A 363 -5.14 -2.08 -4.49
CA LEU A 363 -6.27 -2.53 -3.66
C LEU A 363 -6.12 -3.99 -3.19
N ALA A 364 -5.55 -4.85 -4.03
CA ALA A 364 -5.24 -6.24 -3.66
C ALA A 364 -4.13 -6.31 -2.59
N TYR A 365 -3.09 -5.49 -2.68
CA TYR A 365 -2.02 -5.41 -1.67
C TYR A 365 -2.52 -4.78 -0.37
N PHE A 366 -3.29 -3.69 -0.44
CA PHE A 366 -3.95 -3.09 0.71
C PHE A 366 -4.80 -4.12 1.47
N THR A 367 -5.68 -4.82 0.75
CA THR A 367 -6.54 -5.87 1.32
C THR A 367 -5.71 -6.99 1.94
N THR A 368 -4.65 -7.43 1.27
CA THR A 368 -3.82 -8.55 1.74
C THR A 368 -3.00 -8.19 2.98
N VAL A 369 -2.42 -6.98 3.03
CA VAL A 369 -1.57 -6.50 4.12
C VAL A 369 -2.39 -6.00 5.30
N PHE A 370 -3.39 -5.13 5.07
CA PHE A 370 -4.09 -4.42 6.14
C PHE A 370 -5.42 -5.06 6.57
N ILE A 371 -5.96 -6.03 5.82
CA ILE A 371 -7.23 -6.70 6.17
C ILE A 371 -7.02 -8.20 6.39
N ALA A 372 -6.62 -8.94 5.36
CA ALA A 372 -6.49 -10.40 5.42
C ALA A 372 -5.43 -10.85 6.44
N SER A 373 -4.27 -10.17 6.49
CA SER A 373 -3.21 -10.52 7.43
C SER A 373 -3.61 -10.28 8.90
N PRO A 374 -4.14 -9.11 9.31
CA PRO A 374 -4.71 -8.93 10.65
C PRO A 374 -5.83 -9.91 10.99
N LEU A 375 -6.72 -10.26 10.06
CA LEU A 375 -7.77 -11.27 10.29
C LEU A 375 -7.17 -12.67 10.55
N ALA A 376 -6.13 -13.06 9.82
CA ALA A 376 -5.41 -14.31 10.06
C ALA A 376 -4.71 -14.33 11.43
N ILE A 377 -4.05 -13.23 11.81
CA ILE A 377 -3.39 -13.07 13.11
C ILE A 377 -4.41 -13.14 14.25
N ALA A 378 -5.51 -12.38 14.18
CA ALA A 378 -6.52 -12.34 15.23
C ALA A 378 -7.22 -13.68 15.42
N SER A 379 -7.62 -14.33 14.32
CA SER A 379 -8.27 -15.65 14.36
C SER A 379 -7.32 -16.77 14.75
N GLY A 380 -6.06 -16.74 14.30
CA GLY A 380 -5.01 -17.67 14.69
C GLY A 380 -4.64 -17.54 16.18
N PHE A 381 -4.41 -16.32 16.65
CA PHE A 381 -4.16 -16.04 18.07
C PHE A 381 -5.32 -16.50 18.96
N ARG A 382 -6.57 -16.36 18.50
CA ARG A 382 -7.75 -16.86 19.22
C ARG A 382 -7.78 -18.38 19.37
N MET A 383 -7.20 -19.12 18.44
CA MET A 383 -7.07 -20.59 18.48
C MET A 383 -5.74 -21.07 19.11
N SER A 384 -4.83 -20.15 19.40
CA SER A 384 -3.48 -20.44 19.90
C SER A 384 -3.44 -21.05 21.30
N THR A 385 -2.30 -21.65 21.64
CA THR A 385 -1.98 -21.98 23.04
C THR A 385 -1.73 -20.74 23.90
N MET A 386 -1.57 -19.55 23.31
CA MET A 386 -1.28 -18.30 24.01
C MET A 386 -2.54 -17.55 24.47
N TRP A 387 -3.73 -17.87 23.92
CA TRP A 387 -4.98 -17.23 24.33
C TRP A 387 -5.24 -17.36 25.85
N PRO A 388 -5.48 -16.24 26.58
CA PRO A 388 -5.77 -16.25 28.00
C PRO A 388 -7.09 -16.94 28.35
N LYS A 389 -7.13 -17.68 29.47
CA LYS A 389 -8.37 -18.34 29.94
C LYS A 389 -9.45 -17.36 30.43
N THR A 390 -9.06 -16.15 30.81
CA THR A 390 -9.96 -15.09 31.29
C THR A 390 -10.65 -14.33 30.16
N TRP A 391 -10.23 -14.52 28.91
CA TRP A 391 -10.73 -13.77 27.76
C TRP A 391 -11.86 -14.53 27.05
N ASN A 392 -13.10 -14.18 27.40
CA ASN A 392 -14.31 -14.85 26.91
C ASN A 392 -15.03 -14.12 25.75
N GLY A 393 -14.71 -12.84 25.49
CA GLY A 393 -15.47 -12.00 24.55
C GLY A 393 -15.42 -12.38 23.07
N VAL A 394 -14.51 -13.28 22.65
CA VAL A 394 -14.42 -13.77 21.27
C VAL A 394 -14.73 -15.28 21.26
N PRO A 395 -15.72 -15.77 20.50
CA PRO A 395 -16.01 -17.20 20.41
C PRO A 395 -15.02 -17.94 19.49
N VAL A 396 -14.69 -19.19 19.81
CA VAL A 396 -13.84 -20.04 18.95
C VAL A 396 -14.51 -20.32 17.59
N ALA A 397 -15.84 -20.35 17.54
CA ALA A 397 -16.60 -20.55 16.31
C ALA A 397 -16.29 -19.46 15.27
N TRP A 398 -16.28 -18.18 15.68
CA TRP A 398 -15.88 -17.06 14.83
C TRP A 398 -14.46 -17.25 14.27
N ALA A 399 -13.50 -17.61 15.14
CA ALA A 399 -12.11 -17.77 14.73
C ALA A 399 -11.94 -18.86 13.65
N ARG A 400 -12.65 -19.99 13.78
CA ARG A 400 -12.66 -21.04 12.74
C ARG A 400 -13.35 -20.59 11.45
N ALA A 401 -14.45 -19.86 11.58
CA ALA A 401 -15.23 -19.35 10.45
C ALA A 401 -14.48 -18.28 9.65
N VAL A 402 -13.58 -17.50 10.26
CA VAL A 402 -12.73 -16.51 9.59
C VAL A 402 -11.43 -17.14 9.08
N HIS A 403 -10.67 -17.83 9.94
CA HIS A 403 -9.31 -18.26 9.62
C HIS A 403 -9.20 -19.15 8.39
N PHE A 404 -10.14 -20.09 8.21
CA PHE A 404 -10.09 -21.01 7.07
C PHE A 404 -10.41 -20.31 5.74
N PRO A 405 -11.48 -19.50 5.60
CA PRO A 405 -11.65 -18.62 4.43
C PRO A 405 -10.49 -17.65 4.18
N THR A 406 -9.88 -17.06 5.21
CA THR A 406 -8.69 -16.20 5.04
C THR A 406 -7.50 -16.97 4.43
N MET A 407 -7.29 -18.23 4.83
CA MET A 407 -6.28 -19.10 4.19
C MET A 407 -6.62 -19.40 2.72
N ILE A 408 -7.90 -19.63 2.39
CA ILE A 408 -8.34 -19.81 0.99
C ILE A 408 -8.14 -18.51 0.18
N TYR A 409 -8.41 -17.33 0.75
CA TYR A 409 -8.10 -16.05 0.13
C TYR A 409 -6.61 -15.93 -0.19
N PHE A 410 -5.71 -16.23 0.76
CA PHE A 410 -4.26 -16.19 0.51
C PHE A 410 -3.83 -17.16 -0.60
N LEU A 411 -4.43 -18.34 -0.70
CA LEU A 411 -4.15 -19.28 -1.80
C LEU A 411 -4.58 -18.71 -3.16
N ILE A 412 -5.77 -18.13 -3.24
CA ILE A 412 -6.28 -17.51 -4.49
C ILE A 412 -5.40 -16.31 -4.88
N PHE A 413 -5.10 -15.43 -3.92
CA PHE A 413 -4.19 -14.30 -4.11
C PHE A 413 -2.82 -14.77 -4.60
N MET A 414 -2.21 -15.78 -3.97
CA MET A 414 -0.90 -16.31 -4.36
C MET A 414 -0.90 -16.83 -5.80
N VAL A 415 -1.94 -17.58 -6.21
CA VAL A 415 -2.04 -18.10 -7.59
C VAL A 415 -2.18 -16.98 -8.61
N ILE A 416 -3.06 -16.00 -8.36
CA ILE A 416 -3.27 -14.85 -9.25
C ILE A 416 -2.01 -13.98 -9.31
N HIS A 417 -1.39 -13.67 -8.16
CA HIS A 417 -0.18 -12.87 -8.07
C HIS A 417 0.99 -13.51 -8.84
N VAL A 418 1.26 -14.80 -8.65
CA VAL A 418 2.33 -15.50 -9.38
C VAL A 418 2.03 -15.60 -10.88
N PHE A 419 0.75 -15.78 -11.26
CA PHE A 419 0.34 -15.74 -12.67
C PHE A 419 0.57 -14.37 -13.31
N LEU A 420 0.19 -13.28 -12.63
CA LEU A 420 0.43 -11.92 -13.11
C LEU A 420 1.94 -11.64 -13.19
N VAL A 421 2.73 -11.92 -12.15
CA VAL A 421 4.19 -11.83 -12.17
C VAL A 421 4.81 -12.53 -13.39
N ALA A 422 4.29 -13.70 -13.78
CA ALA A 422 4.77 -14.45 -14.93
C ALA A 422 4.34 -13.86 -16.30
N THR A 423 3.19 -13.20 -16.37
CA THR A 423 2.60 -12.69 -17.62
C THR A 423 2.85 -11.19 -17.86
N THR A 424 3.09 -10.39 -16.81
CA THR A 424 3.37 -8.94 -16.88
C THR A 424 4.85 -8.60 -17.03
N GLY A 425 5.67 -9.49 -17.58
CA GLY A 425 7.12 -9.27 -17.75
C GLY A 425 8.00 -9.95 -16.70
N LEU A 426 7.91 -11.27 -16.59
CA LEU A 426 8.60 -12.13 -15.61
C LEU A 426 10.03 -11.70 -15.23
N ARG A 427 10.92 -11.44 -16.20
CA ARG A 427 12.32 -11.06 -15.89
C ARG A 427 12.44 -9.71 -15.19
N ALA A 428 11.65 -8.70 -15.58
CA ALA A 428 11.64 -7.41 -14.89
C ALA A 428 11.09 -7.58 -13.46
N ASN A 429 9.95 -8.26 -13.32
CA ASN A 429 9.31 -8.54 -12.04
C ASN A 429 10.24 -9.31 -11.08
N LEU A 430 10.99 -10.31 -11.57
CA LEU A 430 11.94 -11.05 -10.74
C LEU A 430 13.18 -10.23 -10.34
N ASN A 431 13.69 -9.31 -11.17
CA ASN A 431 14.77 -8.40 -10.75
C ASN A 431 14.27 -7.39 -9.71
N ALA A 432 13.08 -6.83 -9.94
CA ALA A 432 12.41 -5.95 -9.00
C ALA A 432 12.25 -6.61 -7.61
N MET A 433 11.77 -7.87 -7.56
CA MET A 433 11.48 -8.57 -6.30
C MET A 433 12.68 -9.30 -5.66
N PHE A 434 13.64 -9.82 -6.43
CA PHE A 434 14.73 -10.66 -5.90
C PHE A 434 16.14 -10.06 -6.07
N ALA A 435 16.33 -9.01 -6.88
CA ALA A 435 17.63 -8.36 -7.10
C ALA A 435 17.67 -6.87 -6.76
N ALA A 436 16.53 -6.27 -6.35
CA ALA A 436 16.38 -4.83 -6.12
C ALA A 436 16.86 -3.97 -7.31
N GLN A 437 16.49 -4.37 -8.54
CA GLN A 437 16.96 -3.75 -9.78
C GLN A 437 15.82 -3.50 -10.77
N ASP A 438 15.81 -2.31 -11.38
CA ASP A 438 15.05 -2.02 -12.59
C ASP A 438 15.83 -2.50 -13.82
N SER A 439 15.76 -3.80 -14.09
CA SER A 439 16.38 -4.39 -15.26
C SER A 439 15.71 -5.69 -15.68
N THR A 440 16.00 -6.14 -16.89
CA THR A 440 15.63 -7.48 -17.36
C THR A 440 16.76 -8.51 -17.17
N SER A 441 17.78 -8.25 -16.35
CA SER A 441 18.93 -9.16 -16.16
C SER A 441 18.53 -10.57 -15.67
N TRP A 442 19.45 -11.54 -15.71
CA TRP A 442 19.17 -12.88 -15.15
C TRP A 442 19.34 -12.96 -13.63
N THR A 443 19.87 -11.93 -12.98
CA THR A 443 20.21 -11.91 -11.54
C THR A 443 19.02 -12.27 -10.66
N GLY A 444 17.90 -11.56 -10.78
CA GLY A 444 16.69 -11.83 -10.00
C GLY A 444 16.10 -13.21 -10.27
N THR A 445 16.27 -13.75 -11.48
CA THR A 445 15.81 -15.10 -11.81
C THR A 445 16.66 -16.18 -11.12
N LEU A 446 17.98 -16.02 -11.09
CA LEU A 446 18.87 -16.95 -10.39
C LEU A 446 18.64 -16.91 -8.86
N VAL A 447 18.46 -15.72 -8.29
CA VAL A 447 18.13 -15.55 -6.87
C VAL A 447 16.74 -16.16 -6.55
N PHE A 448 15.75 -15.97 -7.43
CA PHE A 448 14.43 -16.61 -7.30
C PHE A 448 14.51 -18.14 -7.31
N LEU A 449 15.30 -18.74 -8.21
CA LEU A 449 15.50 -20.21 -8.22
C LEU A 449 16.14 -20.71 -6.91
N GLY A 450 17.10 -19.97 -6.36
CA GLY A 450 17.66 -20.23 -5.04
C GLY A 450 16.61 -20.13 -3.92
N ALA A 451 15.78 -19.09 -3.94
CA ALA A 451 14.68 -18.88 -2.99
C ALA A 451 13.64 -20.01 -3.06
N VAL A 452 13.29 -20.49 -4.26
CA VAL A 452 12.42 -21.65 -4.48
C VAL A 452 13.05 -22.92 -3.92
N ALA A 453 14.35 -23.16 -4.15
CA ALA A 453 15.05 -24.33 -3.61
C ALA A 453 15.10 -24.34 -2.08
N VAL A 454 15.40 -23.19 -1.45
CA VAL A 454 15.36 -23.03 0.02
C VAL A 454 13.95 -23.26 0.56
N THR A 455 12.92 -22.76 -0.14
CA THR A 455 11.52 -22.93 0.26
C THR A 455 11.06 -24.38 0.11
N ALA A 456 11.45 -25.07 -0.96
CA ALA A 456 11.18 -26.50 -1.14
C ALA A 456 11.85 -27.35 -0.05
N LEU A 457 13.09 -27.03 0.33
CA LEU A 457 13.79 -27.67 1.45
C LEU A 457 13.06 -27.41 2.78
N GLY A 458 12.71 -26.16 3.08
CA GLY A 458 11.92 -25.79 4.26
C GLY A 458 10.57 -26.52 4.31
N TRP A 459 9.87 -26.60 3.18
CA TRP A 459 8.59 -27.30 3.04
C TRP A 459 8.74 -28.81 3.27
N PHE A 460 9.81 -29.42 2.76
CA PHE A 460 10.13 -30.82 3.02
C PHE A 460 10.39 -31.09 4.51
N LEU A 461 11.18 -30.21 5.15
CA LEU A 461 11.54 -30.29 6.57
C LEU A 461 10.39 -29.91 7.53
N ALA A 462 9.37 -29.19 7.07
CA ALA A 462 8.21 -28.76 7.87
C ALA A 462 7.27 -29.93 8.21
N ARG A 463 7.73 -30.84 9.08
CA ARG A 463 7.02 -32.02 9.59
C ARG A 463 7.27 -32.16 11.10
N GLY A 464 6.29 -32.66 11.84
CA GLY A 464 6.38 -32.81 13.30
C GLY A 464 7.59 -33.62 13.79
N SER A 465 8.09 -34.58 13.00
CA SER A 465 9.30 -35.36 13.30
C SER A 465 10.58 -34.51 13.33
N PHE A 466 10.77 -33.63 12.35
CA PHE A 466 11.91 -32.71 12.27
C PHE A 466 11.77 -31.51 13.22
N ALA A 467 10.54 -31.12 13.56
CA ALA A 467 10.26 -30.08 14.55
C ALA A 467 10.58 -30.50 16.00
N ALA A 468 10.60 -31.82 16.29
CA ALA A 468 10.72 -32.35 17.65
C ALA A 468 11.96 -31.87 18.46
N PRO A 469 13.18 -31.71 17.90
CA PRO A 469 14.33 -31.17 18.63
C PRO A 469 14.12 -29.71 19.06
N LEU A 470 13.63 -28.85 18.15
CA LEU A 470 13.32 -27.45 18.43
C LEU A 470 12.18 -27.33 19.48
N ALA A 471 11.17 -28.18 19.38
CA ALA A 471 10.06 -28.23 20.33
C ALA A 471 10.50 -28.57 21.77
N LYS A 472 11.56 -29.37 21.96
CA LYS A 472 12.13 -29.65 23.30
C LYS A 472 12.72 -28.42 24.01
N LEU A 473 13.13 -27.39 23.26
CA LEU A 473 13.63 -26.15 23.85
C LEU A 473 12.52 -25.44 24.64
N THR A 474 11.30 -25.41 24.08
CA THR A 474 10.15 -24.66 24.63
C THR A 474 9.17 -25.51 25.47
N GLY A 475 9.29 -26.84 25.45
CA GLY A 475 8.35 -27.75 26.11
C GLY A 475 8.87 -29.17 26.32
N LYS A 476 8.03 -30.04 26.88
CA LYS A 476 8.28 -31.49 26.95
C LYS A 476 7.69 -32.14 25.69
N VAL A 477 8.51 -32.88 24.95
CA VAL A 477 8.06 -33.64 23.78
C VAL A 477 7.90 -35.11 24.14
N THR A 478 6.72 -35.65 23.85
CA THR A 478 6.42 -37.09 23.95
C THR A 478 6.17 -37.62 22.54
N LYS A 479 6.99 -38.58 22.10
CA LYS A 479 6.64 -39.41 20.94
C LYS A 479 5.47 -40.32 21.32
N ARG A 480 4.69 -40.75 20.32
CA ARG A 480 3.75 -41.86 20.49
C ARG A 480 4.50 -43.18 20.40
#